data_AF-A0A3P7FNN2-F1
#
_entry.id   AF-A0A3P7FNN2-F1
#
_cell.length_a   1.000
_cell.length_b   1.000
_cell.length_c   1.000
_cell.angle_alpha   90.00
_cell.angle_beta   90.00
_cell.angle_gamma   90.00
#
_symmetry.space_group_name_H-M   'P 1'
#
loop_
_entity.id
_entity.type
_entity.pdbx_description
1 polymer ?
#
loop_
_entity_poly.entity_id
_entity_poly.type
_entity_poly.pdbx_seq_one_letter_code
_entity_poly.pdbx_strand_id
1 'polypeptide(L)'
;MQPITTLLLRALVCAFRVADVKEFMTLSMQMLNLRSFPTFASITEQIMANIELIRQGFPPHVPIPNASISSAEIETCQHLWKMAFAERVFFSISAPRIDAFIRARVAFLNNTTETVHVNSLIFLMVALSSYSSKTIFFERMKITVSDGSKETGELPLYEFTEDNVEISPRKETVKMYKISLPQSCCTSARQLIMNGLSLEMGSIHSSVYGTMDWDAQSLSYGTYDNSYMNSILDACVGQTILKIEPREAYFRLEGTDQSEALLGEIATIPLSFICEENSPIESIRLDWCLDTKEEMVGTVVFVDEENRCLTVSRNKRSLRRISVVEGLYIAGRHDGAETFLSIFANDVIENPLAETNFFIRTNITTVADMVISDISWKAGTGMETDKDEKILLKDEICCLESDVITVSSPVRFSLKAESKRCDLGEIYIRWRRNTLLDGWVLSQLSTGSVLVKNSPLSVEAHPRTSYLIVRTAIPVIFTIRNLYDKVIDLQMMLELADVFVFAGNKKMFVGDLKCWSML
;
A
#
# COMPACT_ATOMS: atom_id res chain seq x y z
N MET A 1 -52.61 -20.59 -8.23
CA MET A 1 -51.70 -19.99 -7.22
C MET A 1 -50.33 -20.60 -7.41
N GLN A 2 -49.26 -19.81 -7.30
CA GLN A 2 -47.91 -20.37 -7.21
C GLN A 2 -47.80 -21.22 -5.92
N PRO A 3 -46.96 -22.26 -5.87
CA PRO A 3 -46.79 -23.10 -4.68
C PRO A 3 -46.50 -22.27 -3.41
N ILE A 4 -45.66 -21.23 -3.57
CA ILE A 4 -45.27 -20.34 -2.47
C ILE A 4 -46.45 -19.53 -1.92
N THR A 5 -47.39 -19.07 -2.76
CA THR A 5 -48.53 -18.28 -2.27
C THR A 5 -49.51 -19.11 -1.46
N THR A 6 -49.65 -20.40 -1.82
CA THR A 6 -50.45 -21.35 -1.02
C THR A 6 -49.78 -21.65 0.32
N LEU A 7 -48.45 -21.76 0.34
CA LEU A 7 -47.68 -21.96 1.56
C LEU A 7 -47.79 -20.76 2.51
N LEU A 8 -47.63 -19.53 2.01
CA LEU A 8 -47.78 -18.31 2.80
C LEU A 8 -49.17 -18.19 3.43
N LEU A 9 -50.23 -18.48 2.67
CA LEU A 9 -51.61 -18.49 3.20
C LEU A 9 -51.79 -19.51 4.32
N ARG A 10 -51.28 -20.73 4.13
CA ARG A 10 -51.36 -21.79 5.16
C ARG A 10 -50.55 -21.42 6.40
N ALA A 11 -49.34 -20.89 6.21
CA ALA A 11 -48.50 -20.43 7.31
C ALA A 11 -49.17 -19.30 8.11
N LEU A 12 -49.83 -18.35 7.43
CA LEU A 12 -50.54 -17.25 8.08
C LEU A 12 -51.72 -17.75 8.93
N VAL A 13 -52.48 -18.72 8.41
CA VAL A 13 -53.56 -19.38 9.17
C VAL A 13 -53.01 -20.19 10.35
N CYS A 14 -51.88 -20.87 10.18
CA CYS A 14 -51.21 -21.58 11.29
C CYS A 14 -50.75 -20.60 12.38
N ALA A 15 -50.07 -19.51 12.01
CA ALA A 15 -49.64 -18.46 12.94
C ALA A 15 -50.84 -17.84 13.69
N PHE A 16 -51.96 -17.63 13.00
CA PHE A 16 -53.22 -17.22 13.62
C PHE A 16 -53.72 -18.23 14.67
N ARG A 17 -53.71 -19.52 14.36
CA ARG A 17 -54.20 -20.58 15.26
C ARG A 17 -53.38 -20.71 16.54
N VAL A 18 -52.07 -20.53 16.45
CA VAL A 18 -51.16 -20.65 17.59
C VAL A 18 -50.87 -19.31 18.28
N ALA A 19 -51.47 -18.22 17.81
CA ALA A 19 -51.23 -16.85 18.28
C ALA A 19 -49.75 -16.43 18.25
N ASP A 20 -49.01 -16.83 17.21
CA ASP A 20 -47.63 -16.39 16.98
C ASP A 20 -47.63 -15.00 16.32
N VAL A 21 -47.45 -13.98 17.15
CA VAL A 21 -47.46 -12.57 16.74
C VAL A 21 -46.35 -12.29 15.71
N LYS A 22 -45.12 -12.77 15.96
CA LYS A 22 -43.97 -12.48 15.11
C LYS A 22 -44.14 -13.10 13.73
N GLU A 23 -44.53 -14.37 13.68
CA GLU A 23 -44.71 -15.09 12.42
C GLU A 23 -45.89 -14.52 11.63
N PHE A 24 -47.01 -14.23 12.31
CA PHE A 24 -48.18 -13.61 11.67
C PHE A 24 -47.84 -12.25 11.05
N MET A 25 -47.10 -11.40 11.77
CA MET A 25 -46.65 -10.09 11.27
C MET A 25 -45.66 -10.21 10.12
N THR A 26 -44.69 -11.12 10.23
CA THR A 26 -43.69 -11.40 9.18
C THR A 26 -44.36 -11.84 7.88
N LEU A 27 -45.27 -12.81 7.95
CA LEU A 27 -46.01 -13.32 6.80
C LEU A 27 -46.94 -12.25 6.21
N SER A 28 -47.64 -11.50 7.06
CA SER A 28 -48.49 -10.38 6.63
C SER A 28 -47.69 -9.36 5.81
N MET A 29 -46.51 -8.97 6.27
CA MET A 29 -45.64 -8.02 5.56
C MET A 29 -45.09 -8.57 4.26
N GLN A 30 -44.71 -9.85 4.22
CA GLN A 30 -44.28 -10.49 2.98
C GLN A 30 -45.42 -10.55 1.96
N MET A 31 -46.64 -10.87 2.41
CA MET A 31 -47.83 -10.95 1.54
C MET A 31 -48.29 -9.58 1.02
N LEU A 32 -47.97 -8.48 1.72
CA LEU A 32 -48.21 -7.12 1.24
C LEU A 32 -47.30 -6.71 0.08
N ASN A 33 -46.27 -7.50 -0.25
CA ASN A 33 -45.43 -7.25 -1.41
C ASN A 33 -46.17 -7.69 -2.68
N LEU A 34 -47.08 -6.83 -3.16
CA LEU A 34 -47.93 -7.12 -4.33
C LEU A 34 -47.15 -7.17 -5.65
N ARG A 35 -45.87 -6.78 -5.64
CA ARG A 35 -44.96 -7.00 -6.76
C ARG A 35 -44.60 -8.48 -6.88
N SER A 36 -44.09 -9.07 -5.80
CA SER A 36 -43.73 -10.51 -5.77
C SER A 36 -44.96 -11.41 -5.72
N PHE A 37 -46.03 -10.97 -5.03
CA PHE A 37 -47.24 -11.75 -4.79
C PHE A 37 -48.52 -10.99 -5.15
N PRO A 38 -48.75 -10.66 -6.44
CA PRO A 38 -49.93 -9.89 -6.87
C PRO A 38 -51.26 -10.59 -6.54
N THR A 39 -51.27 -11.91 -6.34
CA THR A 39 -52.47 -12.67 -5.97
C THR A 39 -53.06 -12.28 -4.62
N PHE A 40 -52.32 -11.62 -3.74
CA PHE A 40 -52.80 -11.18 -2.43
C PHE A 40 -53.48 -9.80 -2.45
N ALA A 41 -53.58 -9.15 -3.61
CA ALA A 41 -54.21 -7.83 -3.73
C ALA A 41 -55.66 -7.79 -3.19
N SER A 42 -56.41 -8.88 -3.29
CA SER A 42 -57.79 -8.98 -2.80
C SER A 42 -57.91 -9.08 -1.28
N ILE A 43 -56.85 -9.48 -0.58
CA ILE A 43 -56.81 -9.62 0.88
C ILE A 43 -55.97 -8.53 1.56
N THR A 44 -55.37 -7.62 0.79
CA THR A 44 -54.56 -6.51 1.32
C THR A 44 -55.29 -5.70 2.39
N GLU A 45 -56.58 -5.39 2.19
CA GLU A 45 -57.36 -4.62 3.19
C GLU A 45 -57.51 -5.37 4.51
N GLN A 46 -57.74 -6.68 4.45
CA GLN A 46 -57.85 -7.53 5.63
C GLN A 46 -56.51 -7.63 6.36
N ILE A 47 -55.41 -7.79 5.63
CA ILE A 47 -54.06 -7.84 6.20
C ILE A 47 -53.73 -6.52 6.90
N MET A 48 -54.00 -5.39 6.25
CA MET A 48 -53.77 -4.06 6.83
C MET A 48 -54.60 -3.82 8.09
N ALA A 49 -55.88 -4.21 8.08
CA ALA A 49 -56.74 -4.12 9.25
C ALA A 49 -56.22 -4.99 10.42
N ASN A 50 -55.75 -6.21 10.13
CA ASN A 50 -55.18 -7.10 11.14
C ASN A 50 -53.86 -6.58 11.71
N ILE A 51 -52.99 -5.99 10.88
CA ILE A 51 -51.77 -5.32 11.34
C ILE A 51 -52.14 -4.22 12.33
N GLU A 52 -53.14 -3.39 12.01
CA GLU A 52 -53.57 -2.30 12.89
C GLU A 52 -54.17 -2.79 14.21
N LEU A 53 -54.99 -3.85 14.17
CA LEU A 53 -55.51 -4.49 15.39
C LEU A 53 -54.37 -5.00 16.28
N ILE A 54 -53.39 -5.71 15.70
CA ILE A 54 -52.25 -6.26 16.44
C ILE A 54 -51.41 -5.12 17.05
N ARG A 55 -51.17 -4.03 16.30
CA ARG A 55 -50.46 -2.85 16.81
C ARG A 55 -51.12 -2.22 18.03
N GLN A 56 -52.45 -2.27 18.08
CA GLN A 56 -53.27 -1.78 19.20
C GLN A 56 -53.45 -2.82 20.32
N GLY A 57 -52.87 -4.02 20.20
CA GLY A 57 -53.00 -5.09 21.19
C GLY A 57 -54.35 -5.83 21.13
N PHE A 58 -55.06 -5.73 20.01
CA PHE A 58 -56.32 -6.46 19.78
C PHE A 58 -56.08 -7.72 18.94
N PRO A 59 -56.79 -8.83 19.24
CA PRO A 59 -56.73 -10.04 18.41
C PRO A 59 -57.05 -9.75 16.94
N PRO A 60 -56.26 -10.26 15.99
CA PRO A 60 -56.58 -10.12 14.58
C PRO A 60 -57.88 -10.85 14.23
N HIS A 61 -58.53 -10.40 13.17
CA HIS A 61 -59.61 -11.16 12.53
C HIS A 61 -59.04 -12.33 11.74
N VAL A 62 -59.92 -13.27 11.34
CA VAL A 62 -59.53 -14.40 10.51
C VAL A 62 -58.82 -13.89 9.24
N PRO A 63 -57.58 -14.34 8.96
CA PRO A 63 -56.75 -13.74 7.93
C PRO A 63 -57.26 -13.97 6.50
N ILE A 64 -58.07 -15.01 6.28
CA ILE A 64 -58.62 -15.36 4.96
C ILE A 64 -60.14 -15.50 5.09
N PRO A 65 -60.95 -14.76 4.31
CA PRO A 65 -62.42 -14.84 4.39
C PRO A 65 -62.99 -16.25 4.21
N ASN A 66 -62.30 -17.10 3.43
CA ASN A 66 -62.71 -18.47 3.11
C ASN A 66 -61.91 -19.53 3.87
N ALA A 67 -61.26 -19.17 4.98
CA ALA A 67 -60.63 -20.19 5.81
C ALA A 67 -61.72 -21.08 6.42
N SER A 68 -61.58 -22.40 6.26
CA SER A 68 -62.45 -23.40 6.87
C SER A 68 -62.17 -23.49 8.38
N ILE A 69 -62.48 -22.44 9.12
CA ILE A 69 -62.31 -22.31 10.58
C ILE A 69 -63.71 -22.25 11.19
N SER A 70 -63.99 -23.15 12.12
CA SER A 70 -65.29 -23.17 12.81
C SER A 70 -65.42 -22.00 13.78
N SER A 71 -66.64 -21.55 14.10
CA SER A 71 -66.86 -20.45 15.05
C SER A 71 -66.24 -20.72 16.43
N ALA A 72 -66.34 -21.97 16.92
CA ALA A 72 -65.72 -22.38 18.19
C ALA A 72 -64.19 -22.31 18.15
N GLU A 73 -63.58 -22.63 17.01
CA GLU A 73 -62.14 -22.51 16.81
C GLU A 73 -61.71 -21.03 16.75
N ILE A 74 -62.50 -20.15 16.11
CA ILE A 74 -62.24 -18.70 16.12
C ILE A 74 -62.22 -18.15 17.54
N GLU A 75 -63.22 -18.50 18.37
CA GLU A 75 -63.28 -18.07 19.77
C GLU A 75 -62.06 -18.57 20.58
N THR A 76 -61.65 -19.82 20.35
CA THR A 76 -60.45 -20.40 20.97
C THR A 76 -59.19 -19.64 20.56
N CYS A 77 -59.02 -19.37 19.26
CA CYS A 77 -57.88 -18.61 18.75
C CYS A 77 -57.88 -17.18 19.33
N GLN A 78 -59.03 -16.50 19.34
CA GLN A 78 -59.15 -15.17 19.93
C GLN A 78 -58.78 -15.15 21.41
N HIS A 79 -59.13 -16.19 22.17
CA HIS A 79 -58.70 -16.34 23.55
C HIS A 79 -57.18 -16.49 23.65
N LEU A 80 -56.55 -17.30 22.79
CA LEU A 80 -55.09 -17.44 22.75
C LEU A 80 -54.38 -16.10 22.45
N TRP A 81 -54.88 -15.32 21.48
CA TRP A 81 -54.34 -13.99 21.18
C TRP A 81 -54.49 -13.01 22.35
N LYS A 82 -55.62 -13.04 23.07
CA LYS A 82 -55.79 -12.23 24.30
C LYS A 82 -54.79 -12.62 25.39
N MET A 83 -54.49 -13.91 25.53
CA MET A 83 -53.46 -14.38 26.45
C MET A 83 -52.06 -13.97 26.00
N ALA A 84 -51.76 -14.04 24.70
CA ALA A 84 -50.49 -13.60 24.14
C ALA A 84 -50.24 -12.09 24.40
N PHE A 85 -51.29 -11.27 24.36
CA PHE A 85 -51.23 -9.84 24.66
C PHE A 85 -51.39 -9.48 26.14
N ALA A 86 -51.55 -10.46 27.03
CA ALA A 86 -51.57 -10.21 28.47
C ALA A 86 -50.18 -9.76 28.98
N GLU A 87 -49.12 -10.20 28.30
CA GLU A 87 -47.75 -9.73 28.48
C GLU A 87 -47.32 -8.83 27.31
N ARG A 88 -46.27 -8.02 27.52
CA ARG A 88 -45.73 -7.20 26.43
C ARG A 88 -45.01 -8.07 25.41
N VAL A 89 -45.41 -7.94 24.15
CA VAL A 89 -44.84 -8.68 23.03
C VAL A 89 -43.89 -7.78 22.26
N PHE A 90 -42.62 -8.17 22.21
CA PHE A 90 -41.58 -7.53 21.40
C PHE A 90 -41.15 -8.46 20.29
N PHE A 91 -41.11 -7.98 19.05
CA PHE A 91 -40.59 -8.75 17.92
C PHE A 91 -39.76 -7.89 16.97
N SER A 92 -38.82 -8.53 16.27
CA SER A 92 -37.99 -7.90 15.23
C SER A 92 -38.05 -8.76 13.96
N ILE A 93 -38.28 -8.09 12.84
CA ILE A 93 -38.40 -8.66 11.50
C ILE A 93 -37.21 -8.16 10.69
N SER A 94 -36.34 -9.07 10.30
CA SER A 94 -35.25 -8.75 9.38
C SER A 94 -35.83 -8.63 7.97
N ALA A 95 -35.99 -7.40 7.49
CA ALA A 95 -36.52 -7.10 6.17
C ALA A 95 -35.77 -7.83 5.02
N PRO A 96 -34.42 -7.92 4.99
CA PRO A 96 -33.73 -8.62 3.91
C PRO A 96 -33.91 -10.15 3.91
N ARG A 97 -34.44 -10.75 4.99
CA ARG A 97 -34.72 -12.19 5.05
C ARG A 97 -36.09 -12.56 4.48
N ILE A 98 -36.91 -11.56 4.14
CA ILE A 98 -38.23 -11.74 3.54
C ILE A 98 -38.34 -10.91 2.27
N ASP A 99 -39.30 -11.23 1.41
CA ASP A 99 -39.69 -10.34 0.33
C ASP A 99 -40.53 -9.17 0.90
N ALA A 100 -39.90 -8.30 1.69
CA ALA A 100 -40.58 -7.19 2.36
C ALA A 100 -41.29 -6.28 1.34
N PHE A 101 -42.50 -5.85 1.67
CA PHE A 101 -43.26 -4.92 0.83
C PHE A 101 -42.69 -3.50 0.84
N ILE A 102 -41.80 -3.18 1.79
CA ILE A 102 -41.06 -1.92 1.84
C ILE A 102 -39.67 -2.14 1.30
N ARG A 103 -39.32 -1.35 0.30
CA ARG A 103 -37.95 -1.20 -0.16
C ARG A 103 -37.35 0.03 0.50
N ALA A 104 -36.17 -0.14 1.08
CA ALA A 104 -35.42 0.92 1.72
C ALA A 104 -34.04 1.06 1.11
N ARG A 105 -33.55 2.30 1.06
CA ARG A 105 -32.17 2.62 0.71
C ARG A 105 -31.66 3.75 1.58
N VAL A 106 -30.43 3.63 2.03
CA VAL A 106 -29.74 4.68 2.77
C VAL A 106 -28.38 4.91 2.13
N ALA A 107 -28.03 6.15 1.83
CA ALA A 107 -26.75 6.48 1.21
C ALA A 107 -26.23 7.86 1.62
N PHE A 108 -24.93 7.96 1.86
CA PHE A 108 -24.23 9.24 1.89
C PHE A 108 -24.17 9.79 0.46
N LEU A 109 -24.72 10.98 0.25
CA LEU A 109 -24.59 11.67 -1.03
C LEU A 109 -23.24 12.39 -1.05
N ASN A 110 -22.37 11.97 -1.96
CA ASN A 110 -21.16 12.71 -2.30
C ASN A 110 -21.11 13.00 -3.80
N ASN A 111 -20.62 14.17 -4.14
CA ASN A 111 -20.27 14.58 -5.49
C ASN A 111 -18.96 13.88 -5.87
N THR A 112 -19.06 12.78 -6.62
CA THR A 112 -18.01 12.13 -7.44
C THR A 112 -16.72 11.63 -6.76
N THR A 113 -16.30 12.15 -5.61
CA THR A 113 -15.11 11.69 -4.89
C THR A 113 -15.46 10.57 -3.92
N GLU A 114 -14.56 9.61 -3.71
CA GLU A 114 -14.73 8.59 -2.66
C GLU A 114 -14.46 9.14 -1.26
N THR A 115 -13.88 10.34 -1.18
CA THR A 115 -13.45 10.99 0.06
C THR A 115 -14.07 12.37 0.22
N VAL A 116 -14.35 12.73 1.47
CA VAL A 116 -14.88 14.03 1.88
C VAL A 116 -13.95 14.65 2.89
N HIS A 117 -13.59 15.93 2.71
CA HIS A 117 -12.77 16.65 3.67
C HIS A 117 -13.56 17.06 4.91
N VAL A 118 -12.88 17.15 6.05
CA VAL A 118 -13.41 17.72 7.29
C VAL A 118 -14.00 19.13 7.04
N ASN A 119 -15.05 19.49 7.78
CA ASN A 119 -15.90 20.69 7.60
C ASN A 119 -16.82 20.68 6.37
N SER A 120 -16.73 19.67 5.51
CA SER A 120 -17.72 19.50 4.46
C SER A 120 -19.08 19.12 5.06
N LEU A 121 -20.13 19.55 4.39
CA LEU A 121 -21.49 19.23 4.74
C LEU A 121 -21.87 17.91 4.07
N ILE A 122 -22.15 16.89 4.88
CA ILE A 122 -22.52 15.56 4.38
C ILE A 122 -24.03 15.42 4.45
N PHE A 123 -24.61 14.88 3.39
CA PHE A 123 -26.01 14.53 3.34
C PHE A 123 -26.20 13.02 3.39
N LEU A 124 -26.99 12.55 4.35
CA LEU A 124 -27.47 11.18 4.41
C LEU A 124 -28.89 11.14 3.86
N MET A 125 -29.06 10.44 2.75
CA MET A 125 -30.36 10.23 2.12
C MET A 125 -30.95 8.91 2.60
N VAL A 126 -32.24 8.94 2.93
CA VAL A 126 -33.07 7.76 3.17
C VAL A 126 -34.22 7.78 2.19
N ALA A 127 -34.38 6.72 1.41
CA ALA A 127 -35.47 6.58 0.47
C ALA A 127 -36.25 5.30 0.78
N LEU A 128 -37.57 5.43 0.91
CA LEU A 128 -38.49 4.34 1.18
C LEU A 128 -39.53 4.28 0.08
N SER A 129 -39.89 3.07 -0.35
CA SER A 129 -41.02 2.86 -1.26
C SER A 129 -41.81 1.62 -0.84
N SER A 130 -43.11 1.64 -1.12
CA SER A 130 -44.03 0.55 -0.78
C SER A 130 -44.58 -0.12 -2.04
N TYR A 131 -44.51 -1.45 -2.07
CA TYR A 131 -45.18 -2.30 -3.05
C TYR A 131 -46.62 -2.66 -2.66
N SER A 132 -47.11 -2.18 -1.52
CA SER A 132 -48.52 -2.30 -1.15
C SER A 132 -49.38 -1.35 -1.98
N SER A 133 -50.68 -1.64 -2.10
CA SER A 133 -51.67 -0.75 -2.70
C SER A 133 -52.22 0.29 -1.71
N LYS A 134 -51.84 0.19 -0.43
CA LYS A 134 -52.30 1.06 0.66
C LYS A 134 -51.13 1.79 1.31
N THR A 135 -51.41 2.98 1.83
CA THR A 135 -50.48 3.72 2.68
C THR A 135 -50.29 2.98 4.00
N ILE A 136 -49.06 2.96 4.50
CA ILE A 136 -48.74 2.44 5.83
C ILE A 136 -48.04 3.51 6.67
N PHE A 137 -48.27 3.45 7.98
CA PHE A 137 -47.68 4.34 8.98
C PHE A 137 -46.79 3.55 9.93
N PHE A 138 -45.61 4.07 10.22
CA PHE A 138 -44.71 3.60 11.26
C PHE A 138 -44.57 4.67 12.33
N GLU A 139 -44.60 4.28 13.60
CA GLU A 139 -44.51 5.19 14.74
C GLU A 139 -43.18 5.93 14.75
N ARG A 140 -42.10 5.25 14.33
CA ARG A 140 -40.77 5.84 14.31
C ARG A 140 -39.86 5.16 13.28
N MET A 141 -39.01 5.95 12.65
CA MET A 141 -37.88 5.50 11.85
C MET A 141 -36.59 5.86 12.56
N LYS A 142 -35.66 4.92 12.65
CA LYS A 142 -34.35 5.09 13.27
C LYS A 142 -33.24 4.70 12.32
N ILE A 143 -32.24 5.57 12.16
CA ILE A 143 -31.03 5.32 11.38
C ILE A 143 -29.81 5.52 12.28
N THR A 144 -28.85 4.61 12.19
CA THR A 144 -27.62 4.70 13.00
C THR A 144 -26.38 4.72 12.11
N VAL A 145 -25.44 5.60 12.43
CA VAL A 145 -24.16 5.76 11.74
C VAL A 145 -23.03 5.65 12.77
N SER A 146 -22.04 4.80 12.50
CA SER A 146 -20.87 4.59 13.35
C SER A 146 -19.58 5.07 12.69
N ASP A 147 -18.53 5.18 13.50
CA ASP A 147 -17.16 5.38 13.03
C ASP A 147 -16.51 4.01 12.80
N GLY A 148 -16.20 3.68 11.54
CA GLY A 148 -15.55 2.43 11.17
C GLY A 148 -14.11 2.30 11.65
N SER A 149 -13.50 3.37 12.17
CA SER A 149 -12.15 3.33 12.75
C SER A 149 -12.11 2.84 14.20
N LYS A 150 -13.27 2.66 14.85
CA LYS A 150 -13.39 2.21 16.24
C LYS A 150 -13.86 0.76 16.35
N GLU A 151 -13.51 0.09 17.44
CA GLU A 151 -13.90 -1.31 17.69
C GLU A 151 -15.43 -1.48 17.77
N THR A 152 -15.91 -2.61 17.25
CA THR A 152 -17.32 -3.04 17.29
C THR A 152 -17.83 -3.12 18.73
N GLY A 153 -18.67 -2.17 19.15
CA GLY A 153 -19.27 -2.15 20.49
C GLY A 153 -19.58 -0.76 21.06
N GLU A 154 -19.03 0.32 20.49
CA GLU A 154 -19.37 1.69 20.92
C GLU A 154 -20.76 2.16 20.46
N LEU A 155 -21.32 3.13 21.19
CA LEU A 155 -22.55 3.85 20.82
C LEU A 155 -22.44 4.44 19.41
N PRO A 156 -23.54 4.47 18.63
CA PRO A 156 -23.52 5.07 17.30
C PRO A 156 -23.10 6.54 17.38
N LEU A 157 -22.26 6.98 16.44
CA LEU A 157 -21.78 8.36 16.36
C LEU A 157 -22.91 9.33 16.04
N TYR A 158 -23.85 8.91 15.18
CA TYR A 158 -25.08 9.62 14.90
C TYR A 158 -26.28 8.68 14.94
N GLU A 159 -27.36 9.16 15.55
CA GLU A 159 -28.67 8.52 15.56
C GLU A 159 -29.69 9.52 15.04
N PHE A 160 -30.37 9.17 13.95
CA PHE A 160 -31.44 9.97 13.37
C PHE A 160 -32.76 9.27 13.64
N THR A 161 -33.69 9.98 14.27
CA THR A 161 -35.04 9.49 14.54
C THR A 161 -36.08 10.41 13.91
N GLU A 162 -37.10 9.82 13.30
CA GLU A 162 -38.25 10.54 12.77
C GLU A 162 -39.54 9.83 13.16
N ASP A 163 -40.48 10.55 13.77
CA ASP A 163 -41.73 9.99 14.24
C ASP A 163 -42.83 10.07 13.16
N ASN A 164 -43.78 9.14 13.21
CA ASN A 164 -44.97 9.10 12.34
C ASN A 164 -44.64 9.06 10.84
N VAL A 165 -43.80 8.11 10.44
CA VAL A 165 -43.37 7.95 9.04
C VAL A 165 -44.49 7.32 8.21
N GLU A 166 -45.02 8.13 7.30
CA GLU A 166 -46.01 7.70 6.31
C GLU A 166 -45.33 7.29 4.98
N ILE A 167 -45.65 6.09 4.51
CA ILE A 167 -45.17 5.57 3.22
C ILE A 167 -46.38 5.33 2.31
N SER A 168 -46.56 6.22 1.35
CA SER A 168 -47.64 6.12 0.37
C SER A 168 -47.28 5.15 -0.76
N PRO A 169 -48.26 4.43 -1.33
CA PRO A 169 -48.03 3.52 -2.45
C PRO A 169 -47.61 4.29 -3.71
N ARG A 170 -46.75 3.68 -4.55
CA ARG A 170 -46.27 4.25 -5.83
C ARG A 170 -45.55 5.61 -5.72
N LYS A 171 -45.12 5.99 -4.51
CA LYS A 171 -44.36 7.21 -4.25
C LYS A 171 -43.11 6.85 -3.45
N GLU A 172 -41.99 7.49 -3.77
CA GLU A 172 -40.78 7.42 -2.96
C GLU A 172 -40.87 8.45 -1.83
N THR A 173 -40.82 7.99 -0.59
CA THR A 173 -40.64 8.84 0.58
C THR A 173 -39.14 9.05 0.79
N VAL A 174 -38.66 10.25 0.47
CA VAL A 174 -37.24 10.61 0.60
C VAL A 174 -37.05 11.56 1.79
N LYS A 175 -36.07 11.25 2.64
CA LYS A 175 -35.66 12.04 3.80
C LYS A 175 -34.17 12.33 3.71
N MET A 176 -33.79 13.54 4.10
CA MET A 176 -32.42 14.04 4.00
C MET A 176 -31.96 14.51 5.37
N TYR A 177 -30.89 13.91 5.88
CA TYR A 177 -30.26 14.30 7.14
C TYR A 177 -28.92 14.97 6.86
N LYS A 178 -28.68 16.08 7.56
CA LYS A 178 -27.42 16.81 7.48
C LYS A 178 -26.49 16.33 8.60
N ILE A 179 -25.28 15.96 8.22
CA ILE A 179 -24.19 15.63 9.15
C ILE A 179 -23.14 16.72 9.05
N SER A 180 -22.78 17.30 10.20
CA SER A 180 -21.71 18.29 10.31
C SER A 180 -20.57 17.69 11.14
N LEU A 181 -19.41 17.52 10.51
CA LEU A 181 -18.20 17.03 11.16
C LEU A 181 -17.38 18.22 11.67
N PRO A 182 -17.26 18.43 12.99
CA PRO A 182 -16.41 19.49 13.52
C PRO A 182 -14.92 19.16 13.32
N GLN A 183 -14.08 20.20 13.18
CA GLN A 183 -12.62 20.07 12.98
C GLN A 183 -11.94 19.18 14.01
N SER A 184 -12.35 19.31 15.28
CA SER A 184 -11.80 18.56 16.41
C SER A 184 -12.00 17.04 16.31
N CYS A 185 -12.93 16.57 15.48
CA CYS A 185 -13.19 15.14 15.37
C CYS A 185 -12.16 14.41 14.51
N CYS A 186 -11.46 15.02 13.57
CA CYS A 186 -10.75 14.24 12.53
C CYS A 186 -9.26 14.60 12.44
N THR A 187 -8.45 14.11 13.38
CA THR A 187 -6.97 14.19 13.33
C THR A 187 -6.32 13.15 12.40
N SER A 188 -7.09 12.18 11.94
CA SER A 188 -6.68 11.11 11.03
C SER A 188 -7.83 10.80 10.08
N ALA A 189 -7.53 10.14 8.97
CA ALA A 189 -8.56 9.61 8.09
C ALA A 189 -9.51 8.68 8.88
N ARG A 190 -10.81 8.87 8.69
CA ARG A 190 -11.89 8.12 9.34
C ARG A 190 -12.84 7.56 8.29
N GLN A 191 -13.70 6.64 8.70
CA GLN A 191 -14.79 6.13 7.86
C GLN A 191 -16.10 6.25 8.61
N LEU A 192 -17.11 6.86 8.01
CA LEU A 192 -18.48 6.73 8.50
C LEU A 192 -19.09 5.49 7.86
N ILE A 193 -19.69 4.65 8.67
CA ILE A 193 -20.41 3.46 8.23
C ILE A 193 -21.87 3.61 8.66
N MET A 194 -22.78 3.49 7.71
CA MET A 194 -24.19 3.37 8.03
C MET A 194 -24.47 1.95 8.52
N ASN A 195 -24.96 1.82 9.75
CA ASN A 195 -25.14 0.52 10.41
C ASN A 195 -26.42 -0.19 9.99
N GLY A 196 -27.51 0.58 9.91
CA GLY A 196 -28.82 0.05 9.58
C GLY A 196 -29.94 1.09 9.70
N LEU A 197 -31.11 0.65 9.25
CA LEU A 197 -32.38 1.35 9.29
C LEU A 197 -33.38 0.47 10.04
N SER A 198 -34.16 1.06 10.94
CA SER A 198 -35.25 0.40 11.64
C SER A 198 -36.54 1.20 11.50
N LEU A 199 -37.63 0.52 11.15
CA LEU A 199 -38.99 1.06 11.20
C LEU A 199 -39.75 0.39 12.34
N GLU A 200 -40.22 1.20 13.27
CA GLU A 200 -40.94 0.75 14.45
C GLU A 200 -42.45 0.73 14.21
N MET A 201 -43.09 -0.34 14.66
CA MET A 201 -44.53 -0.51 14.64
C MET A 201 -45.05 -0.72 16.07
N GLY A 202 -46.03 0.07 16.47
CA GLY A 202 -46.45 0.19 17.85
C GLY A 202 -45.49 1.07 18.68
N SER A 203 -45.94 1.43 19.88
CA SER A 203 -45.11 2.15 20.85
C SER A 203 -44.35 1.18 21.73
N ILE A 204 -43.14 1.52 22.15
CA ILE A 204 -42.40 0.78 23.20
C ILE A 204 -43.16 0.68 24.53
N HIS A 205 -44.15 1.57 24.73
CA HIS A 205 -45.03 1.56 25.89
C HIS A 205 -46.35 0.80 25.65
N SER A 206 -46.62 0.34 24.41
CA SER A 206 -47.77 -0.47 24.06
C SER A 206 -47.60 -1.92 24.54
N SER A 207 -48.68 -2.69 24.51
CA SER A 207 -48.63 -4.15 24.71
C SER A 207 -47.89 -4.86 23.58
N VAL A 208 -47.84 -4.26 22.38
CA VAL A 208 -47.17 -4.83 21.20
C VAL A 208 -46.22 -3.80 20.61
N TYR A 209 -44.96 -4.19 20.43
CA TYR A 209 -43.93 -3.41 19.77
C TYR A 209 -43.14 -4.29 18.80
N GLY A 210 -43.03 -3.84 17.56
CA GLY A 210 -42.30 -4.51 16.50
C GLY A 210 -41.28 -3.61 15.84
N THR A 211 -40.22 -4.19 15.30
CA THR A 211 -39.28 -3.49 14.40
C THR A 211 -39.17 -4.21 13.07
N MET A 212 -39.00 -3.46 12.00
CA MET A 212 -38.55 -3.94 10.70
C MET A 212 -37.16 -3.38 10.45
N ASP A 213 -36.17 -4.26 10.37
CA ASP A 213 -34.76 -3.89 10.43
C ASP A 213 -34.03 -4.25 9.13
N TRP A 214 -33.23 -3.31 8.65
CA TRP A 214 -32.28 -3.46 7.56
C TRP A 214 -30.87 -3.25 8.08
N ASP A 215 -29.96 -4.14 7.69
CA ASP A 215 -28.53 -3.99 7.95
C ASP A 215 -27.84 -3.16 6.84
N ALA A 216 -26.60 -2.74 7.12
CA ALA A 216 -25.77 -1.98 6.20
C ALA A 216 -25.63 -2.61 4.80
N GLN A 217 -25.53 -3.94 4.73
CA GLN A 217 -25.32 -4.67 3.47
C GLN A 217 -26.58 -4.62 2.62
N SER A 218 -27.74 -4.91 3.22
CA SER A 218 -29.04 -4.90 2.54
C SER A 218 -29.43 -3.54 1.97
N LEU A 219 -28.95 -2.46 2.59
CA LEU A 219 -29.20 -1.08 2.14
C LEU A 219 -28.22 -0.61 1.06
N SER A 220 -27.09 -1.31 0.87
CA SER A 220 -26.05 -0.94 -0.11
C SER A 220 -26.36 -1.43 -1.53
N TYR A 221 -27.04 -2.57 -1.65
CA TYR A 221 -27.44 -3.12 -2.94
C TYR A 221 -28.63 -2.33 -3.48
N GLY A 222 -28.38 -1.46 -4.46
CA GLY A 222 -29.42 -1.16 -5.44
C GLY A 222 -29.78 -2.47 -6.12
N THR A 223 -30.94 -3.06 -5.80
CA THR A 223 -31.45 -4.19 -6.60
C THR A 223 -31.52 -3.71 -8.04
N TYR A 224 -30.71 -4.30 -8.92
CA TYR A 224 -30.56 -3.95 -10.35
C TYR A 224 -31.82 -4.16 -11.20
N ASP A 225 -32.98 -4.32 -10.55
CA ASP A 225 -34.17 -4.87 -11.14
C ASP A 225 -35.32 -3.87 -11.03
N ASN A 226 -35.21 -2.72 -11.72
CA ASN A 226 -36.36 -1.97 -12.22
C ASN A 226 -36.05 -0.91 -13.28
N SER A 227 -36.92 -0.92 -14.28
CA SER A 227 -37.14 0.09 -15.32
C SER A 227 -38.12 1.18 -14.89
N TYR A 228 -38.22 1.49 -13.59
CA TYR A 228 -38.89 2.72 -13.17
C TYR A 228 -37.97 3.88 -13.54
N MET A 229 -38.25 4.46 -14.71
CA MET A 229 -37.67 5.68 -15.23
C MET A 229 -37.52 6.69 -14.08
N ASN A 230 -36.28 6.88 -13.61
CA ASN A 230 -35.86 7.87 -12.60
C ASN A 230 -36.25 7.61 -11.13
N SER A 231 -36.18 6.36 -10.64
CA SER A 231 -36.20 6.08 -9.19
C SER A 231 -34.84 6.39 -8.54
N ILE A 232 -34.83 7.13 -7.41
CA ILE A 232 -33.62 7.36 -6.62
C ILE A 232 -33.11 6.04 -6.01
N LEU A 233 -34.00 5.09 -5.76
CA LEU A 233 -33.66 3.75 -5.25
C LEU A 233 -32.87 2.92 -6.27
N ASP A 234 -33.07 3.18 -7.56
CA ASP A 234 -32.37 2.48 -8.66
C ASP A 234 -31.09 3.20 -9.09
N ALA A 235 -30.99 4.51 -8.85
CA ALA A 235 -29.78 5.28 -9.18
C ALA A 235 -28.61 4.83 -8.29
N CYS A 236 -27.44 4.47 -8.85
CA CYS A 236 -26.22 4.17 -8.06
C CYS A 236 -25.60 5.42 -7.41
N VAL A 237 -26.44 6.26 -6.79
CA VAL A 237 -26.04 7.53 -6.17
C VAL A 237 -25.74 7.28 -4.69
N GLY A 238 -24.54 7.68 -4.29
CA GLY A 238 -24.06 7.59 -2.91
C GLY A 238 -23.61 6.20 -2.48
N GLN A 239 -23.05 6.12 -1.28
CA GLN A 239 -22.50 4.90 -0.68
C GLN A 239 -22.95 4.75 0.79
N THR A 240 -22.95 3.53 1.33
CA THR A 240 -23.22 3.27 2.76
C THR A 240 -21.99 3.48 3.64
N ILE A 241 -20.83 3.71 3.02
CA ILE A 241 -19.55 4.01 3.67
C ILE A 241 -19.05 5.33 3.09
N LEU A 242 -18.49 6.20 3.92
CA LEU A 242 -17.90 7.46 3.49
C LEU A 242 -16.53 7.64 4.15
N LYS A 243 -15.48 7.80 3.34
CA LYS A 243 -14.14 8.10 3.86
C LYS A 243 -14.02 9.59 4.12
N ILE A 244 -13.68 9.95 5.35
CA ILE A 244 -13.39 11.33 5.74
C ILE A 244 -11.89 11.49 5.80
N GLU A 245 -11.36 12.42 5.04
CA GLU A 245 -9.95 12.80 5.12
C GLU A 245 -9.80 14.07 5.93
N PRO A 246 -8.75 14.16 6.78
CA PRO A 246 -8.44 15.40 7.45
C PRO A 246 -8.30 16.51 6.41
N ARG A 247 -8.64 17.73 6.81
CA ARG A 247 -8.38 18.89 5.95
C ARG A 247 -6.89 18.92 5.64
N GLU A 248 -6.54 18.93 4.36
CA GLU A 248 -5.20 19.26 3.93
C GLU A 248 -4.98 20.73 4.28
N ALA A 249 -4.00 20.98 5.14
CA ALA A 249 -3.62 22.34 5.47
C ALA A 249 -2.65 22.85 4.40
N TYR A 250 -2.88 24.06 3.91
CA TYR A 250 -2.02 24.66 2.89
C TYR A 250 -0.70 25.11 3.50
N PHE A 251 0.29 24.24 3.39
CA PHE A 251 1.65 24.52 3.78
C PHE A 251 2.57 24.42 2.58
N ARG A 252 3.51 25.37 2.51
CA ARG A 252 4.63 25.32 1.58
C ARG A 252 5.88 24.91 2.36
N LEU A 253 6.54 23.86 1.90
CA LEU A 253 7.88 23.51 2.36
C LEU A 253 8.88 24.18 1.41
N GLU A 254 9.70 25.08 1.93
CA GLU A 254 10.82 25.66 1.20
C GLU A 254 12.12 25.08 1.76
N GLY A 255 12.96 24.54 0.89
CA GLY A 255 14.33 24.17 1.21
C GLY A 255 15.28 25.00 0.36
N THR A 256 16.48 25.27 0.87
CA THR A 256 17.57 25.73 0.01
C THR A 256 18.16 24.54 -0.74
N ASP A 257 18.12 24.56 -2.07
CA ASP A 257 18.74 23.53 -2.92
C ASP A 257 20.28 23.47 -2.78
N GLN A 258 20.88 24.45 -2.10
CA GLN A 258 22.32 24.55 -1.89
C GLN A 258 22.74 23.74 -0.67
N SER A 259 22.77 22.41 -0.81
CA SER A 259 23.61 21.60 0.06
C SER A 259 24.74 21.02 -0.78
N GLU A 260 25.94 21.58 -0.64
CA GLU A 260 27.16 21.08 -1.29
C GLU A 260 27.71 19.82 -0.60
N ALA A 261 26.85 18.98 -0.02
CA ALA A 261 27.30 17.79 0.70
C ALA A 261 27.74 16.69 -0.27
N LEU A 262 28.91 16.12 -0.02
CA LEU A 262 29.47 15.02 -0.80
C LEU A 262 28.95 13.66 -0.31
N LEU A 263 29.12 12.62 -1.12
CA LEU A 263 28.67 11.27 -0.81
C LEU A 263 29.26 10.75 0.52
N GLY A 264 28.40 10.52 1.52
CA GLY A 264 28.79 10.07 2.86
C GLY A 264 28.97 11.20 3.89
N GLU A 265 28.92 12.46 3.47
CA GLU A 265 28.82 13.59 4.41
C GLU A 265 27.40 13.68 4.99
N ILE A 266 27.34 14.12 6.25
CA ILE A 266 26.08 14.46 6.91
C ILE A 266 25.75 15.91 6.53
N ALA A 267 24.74 16.07 5.68
CA ALA A 267 24.28 17.37 5.18
C ALA A 267 23.22 17.96 6.12
N THR A 268 23.31 19.24 6.45
CA THR A 268 22.25 19.98 7.14
C THR A 268 21.45 20.79 6.14
N ILE A 269 20.17 20.45 5.93
CA ILE A 269 19.28 21.23 5.06
C ILE A 269 18.32 22.03 5.94
N PRO A 270 18.36 23.38 5.90
CA PRO A 270 17.34 24.18 6.54
C PRO A 270 16.05 24.09 5.72
N LEU A 271 14.97 23.65 6.37
CA LEU A 271 13.64 23.60 5.78
C LEU A 271 12.75 24.63 6.47
N SER A 272 12.16 25.52 5.68
CA SER A 272 11.15 26.48 6.12
C SER A 272 9.77 25.93 5.85
N PHE A 273 8.97 25.77 6.90
CA PHE A 273 7.59 25.31 6.81
C PHE A 273 6.64 26.51 6.94
N ILE A 274 6.08 26.96 5.81
CA ILE A 274 5.31 28.20 5.71
C ILE A 274 3.81 27.88 5.66
N CYS A 275 3.05 28.44 6.60
CA CYS A 275 1.59 28.40 6.59
C CYS A 275 1.03 29.43 5.61
N GLU A 276 0.31 28.98 4.58
CA GLU A 276 -0.37 29.87 3.62
C GLU A 276 -1.83 30.14 3.99
N GLU A 277 -2.30 29.61 5.13
CA GLU A 277 -3.67 29.82 5.58
C GLU A 277 -3.86 31.13 6.35
N ASN A 278 -5.01 31.77 6.15
CA ASN A 278 -5.43 32.95 6.92
C ASN A 278 -5.91 32.62 8.35
N SER A 279 -6.12 31.34 8.66
CA SER A 279 -6.61 30.87 9.96
C SER A 279 -5.48 30.35 10.85
N PRO A 280 -5.50 30.63 12.16
CA PRO A 280 -4.52 30.06 13.09
C PRO A 280 -4.65 28.53 13.14
N ILE A 281 -3.53 27.82 13.03
CA ILE A 281 -3.47 26.35 13.09
C ILE A 281 -2.93 25.94 14.46
N GLU A 282 -3.71 25.16 15.21
CA GLU A 282 -3.36 24.74 16.58
C GLU A 282 -2.38 23.56 16.63
N SER A 283 -2.46 22.64 15.66
CA SER A 283 -1.62 21.44 15.61
C SER A 283 -1.39 20.97 14.19
N ILE A 284 -0.14 20.62 13.87
CA ILE A 284 0.26 20.12 12.56
C ILE A 284 0.87 18.73 12.77
N ARG A 285 0.54 17.80 11.89
CA ARG A 285 1.19 16.49 11.83
C ARG A 285 1.96 16.39 10.52
N LEU A 286 3.27 16.18 10.63
CA LEU A 286 4.15 15.91 9.49
C LEU A 286 4.39 14.40 9.44
N ASP A 287 4.02 13.78 8.32
CA ASP A 287 4.37 12.40 8.02
C ASP A 287 5.38 12.43 6.86
N TRP A 288 6.57 11.85 7.08
CA TRP A 288 7.62 11.74 6.06
C TRP A 288 7.65 10.31 5.53
N CYS A 289 7.64 10.14 4.21
CA CYS A 289 7.79 8.84 3.56
C CYS A 289 8.90 8.93 2.53
N LEU A 290 9.82 7.97 2.56
CA LEU A 290 10.70 7.71 1.42
C LEU A 290 9.84 7.07 0.33
N ASP A 291 9.88 7.60 -0.90
CA ASP A 291 9.20 6.93 -2.01
C ASP A 291 9.90 5.59 -2.26
N THR A 292 9.19 4.50 -1.97
CA THR A 292 9.71 3.14 -2.14
C THR A 292 9.83 2.72 -3.61
N LYS A 293 9.34 3.54 -4.56
CA LYS A 293 9.38 3.20 -5.99
C LYS A 293 10.77 3.31 -6.60
N GLU A 294 11.66 4.07 -5.97
CA GLU A 294 13.06 4.08 -6.33
C GLU A 294 13.81 3.30 -5.25
N GLU A 295 14.61 2.31 -5.64
CA GLU A 295 15.55 1.61 -4.74
C GLU A 295 16.61 2.61 -4.23
N MET A 296 16.23 3.57 -3.39
CA MET A 296 17.14 4.65 -2.96
C MET A 296 17.71 4.41 -1.57
N VAL A 297 19.04 4.43 -1.55
CA VAL A 297 19.95 3.95 -0.52
C VAL A 297 20.34 5.07 0.45
N GLY A 298 19.38 5.94 0.80
CA GLY A 298 19.55 7.00 1.79
C GLY A 298 18.75 6.72 3.06
N THR A 299 19.38 6.74 4.23
CA THR A 299 18.67 6.69 5.52
C THR A 299 18.53 8.11 6.03
N VAL A 300 17.29 8.61 6.09
CA VAL A 300 16.97 9.89 6.75
C VAL A 300 16.90 9.64 8.26
N VAL A 301 17.75 10.33 9.03
CA VAL A 301 17.77 10.24 10.49
C VAL A 301 17.31 11.56 11.08
N PHE A 302 16.27 11.52 11.91
CA PHE A 302 15.79 12.69 12.64
C PHE A 302 16.52 12.80 13.97
N VAL A 303 16.94 14.01 14.31
CA VAL A 303 17.73 14.27 15.51
C VAL A 303 17.11 15.47 16.25
N ASP A 304 17.08 15.43 17.58
CA ASP A 304 16.61 16.56 18.40
C ASP A 304 17.70 17.64 18.61
N GLU A 305 17.37 18.70 19.35
CA GLU A 305 18.29 19.80 19.70
C GLU A 305 19.57 19.31 20.43
N GLU A 306 19.53 18.10 21.02
CA GLU A 306 20.64 17.47 21.73
C GLU A 306 21.39 16.42 20.89
N ASN A 307 21.16 16.38 19.57
CA ASN A 307 21.71 15.37 18.66
C ASN A 307 21.34 13.91 19.02
N ARG A 308 20.20 13.68 19.69
CA ARG A 308 19.67 12.33 19.89
C ARG A 308 18.81 11.89 18.73
N CYS A 309 19.09 10.70 18.20
CA CYS A 309 18.27 10.07 17.17
C CYS A 309 16.84 9.87 17.68
N LEU A 310 15.89 10.61 17.10
CA LEU A 310 14.47 10.35 17.26
C LEU A 310 14.21 9.04 16.51
N THR A 311 14.08 7.94 17.25
CA THR A 311 13.69 6.66 16.65
C THR A 311 12.29 6.85 16.05
N VAL A 312 12.20 7.09 14.75
CA VAL A 312 10.94 7.00 14.01
C VAL A 312 10.62 5.51 13.91
N SER A 313 10.19 4.94 15.05
CA SER A 313 9.39 3.73 14.99
C SER A 313 8.22 4.06 14.06
N ARG A 314 7.87 3.15 13.14
CA ARG A 314 6.72 3.21 12.22
C ARG A 314 5.36 3.57 12.85
N ASN A 315 5.32 3.81 14.16
CA ASN A 315 4.14 4.20 14.90
C ASN A 315 4.04 5.72 15.05
N LYS A 316 3.19 6.28 14.19
CA LYS A 316 2.41 7.53 14.33
C LYS A 316 2.40 8.08 15.77
N ARG A 317 3.35 8.94 16.13
CA ARG A 317 3.23 9.80 17.31
C ARG A 317 3.05 11.24 16.84
N SER A 318 1.92 11.82 17.20
CA SER A 318 1.61 13.24 17.03
C SER A 318 2.64 14.07 17.79
N LEU A 319 3.55 14.73 17.07
CA LEU A 319 4.49 15.70 17.63
C LEU A 319 3.71 17.00 17.87
N ARG A 320 3.40 17.32 19.13
CA ARG A 320 2.54 18.45 19.49
C ARG A 320 3.22 19.82 19.49
N ARG A 321 4.53 19.90 19.30
CA ARG A 321 5.30 21.14 19.18
C ARG A 321 6.63 20.81 18.52
N ILE A 322 6.81 21.20 17.27
CA ILE A 322 8.15 21.39 16.72
C ILE A 322 8.30 22.91 16.68
N SER A 323 9.04 23.47 17.63
CA SER A 323 9.82 24.67 17.36
C SER A 323 10.72 24.29 16.20
N VAL A 324 10.61 25.02 15.08
CA VAL A 324 11.51 24.87 13.94
C VAL A 324 12.92 25.10 14.47
N VAL A 325 13.63 24.02 14.77
CA VAL A 325 15.06 24.06 15.09
C VAL A 325 15.81 23.55 13.88
N GLU A 326 16.79 24.37 13.54
CA GLU A 326 17.64 24.33 12.35
C GLU A 326 18.32 22.98 12.20
N GLY A 327 17.91 22.20 11.19
CA GLY A 327 18.76 21.17 10.59
C GLY A 327 18.13 19.78 10.44
N LEU A 328 17.77 19.43 9.20
CA LEU A 328 17.55 18.05 8.79
C LEU A 328 18.89 17.43 8.38
N TYR A 329 19.26 16.29 8.96
CA TYR A 329 20.47 15.55 8.62
C TYR A 329 20.17 14.42 7.62
N ILE A 330 20.56 14.61 6.35
CA ILE A 330 20.41 13.59 5.30
C ILE A 330 21.77 12.95 5.05
N ALA A 331 21.88 11.64 5.25
CA ALA A 331 22.99 10.85 4.70
C ALA A 331 22.63 10.45 3.27
N GLY A 332 23.18 11.18 2.29
CA GLY A 332 22.88 11.00 0.88
C GLY A 332 23.55 9.76 0.28
N ARG A 333 22.74 8.90 -0.36
CA ARG A 333 23.15 8.14 -1.55
C ARG A 333 22.11 8.45 -2.62
N HIS A 334 22.38 9.48 -3.41
CA HIS A 334 21.52 9.95 -4.50
C HIS A 334 21.82 9.12 -5.75
N ASP A 335 20.79 8.60 -6.40
CA ASP A 335 20.86 8.26 -7.82
C ASP A 335 19.98 9.29 -8.54
N GLY A 336 20.44 9.90 -9.63
CA GLY A 336 19.62 10.80 -10.47
C GLY A 336 19.79 12.31 -10.30
N ALA A 337 20.63 12.80 -9.40
CA ALA A 337 21.26 14.11 -9.56
C ALA A 337 22.75 13.83 -9.80
N GLU A 338 23.35 14.47 -10.80
CA GLU A 338 24.78 14.37 -11.14
C GLU A 338 25.63 14.68 -9.90
N THR A 339 25.79 13.69 -9.04
CA THR A 339 26.56 13.78 -7.81
C THR A 339 27.96 13.51 -8.29
N PHE A 340 28.63 14.59 -8.70
CA PHE A 340 30.01 14.58 -9.14
C PHE A 340 30.86 13.99 -8.01
N LEU A 341 31.08 12.69 -8.02
CA LEU A 341 32.16 12.03 -7.32
C LEU A 341 32.64 10.96 -8.27
N SER A 342 33.49 11.42 -9.19
CA SER A 342 34.29 10.65 -10.14
C SER A 342 33.50 9.68 -11.03
N ILE A 343 33.44 9.99 -12.33
CA ILE A 343 33.23 8.95 -13.34
C ILE A 343 34.39 7.96 -13.16
N PHE A 344 34.11 6.80 -12.56
CA PHE A 344 34.98 5.64 -12.68
C PHE A 344 34.98 5.27 -14.16
N ALA A 345 35.87 5.86 -14.94
CA ALA A 345 36.20 5.40 -16.27
C ALA A 345 36.97 4.09 -16.11
N ASN A 346 36.24 3.04 -15.74
CA ASN A 346 36.68 1.67 -15.85
C ASN A 346 36.74 1.37 -17.34
N ASP A 347 37.85 1.75 -17.99
CA ASP A 347 38.22 1.24 -19.32
C ASP A 347 38.58 -0.25 -19.17
N VAL A 348 37.59 -1.05 -18.78
CA VAL A 348 37.71 -2.49 -18.67
C VAL A 348 37.62 -3.02 -20.09
N ILE A 349 38.72 -3.60 -20.56
CA ILE A 349 38.80 -4.39 -21.80
C ILE A 349 37.55 -5.28 -21.84
N GLU A 350 36.71 -5.15 -22.88
CA GLU A 350 35.34 -5.71 -22.89
C GLU A 350 35.25 -7.20 -22.53
N ASN A 351 36.35 -7.96 -22.64
CA ASN A 351 36.44 -9.34 -22.18
C ASN A 351 37.87 -9.70 -21.71
N PRO A 352 38.24 -9.54 -20.43
CA PRO A 352 39.51 -10.06 -19.93
C PRO A 352 39.52 -11.60 -19.98
N LEU A 353 40.72 -12.15 -20.19
CA LEU A 353 40.94 -13.59 -20.27
C LEU A 353 41.28 -14.18 -18.90
N ALA A 354 40.65 -15.30 -18.53
CA ALA A 354 40.98 -16.04 -17.31
C ALA A 354 42.48 -16.41 -17.27
N GLU A 355 43.02 -16.53 -16.06
CA GLU A 355 44.44 -16.88 -15.79
C GLU A 355 45.49 -15.89 -16.32
N THR A 356 45.09 -14.78 -16.93
CA THR A 356 45.99 -13.71 -17.42
C THR A 356 46.10 -12.59 -16.38
N ASN A 357 47.30 -12.02 -16.23
CA ASN A 357 47.53 -10.88 -15.34
C ASN A 357 47.06 -9.58 -15.99
N PHE A 358 46.21 -8.83 -15.30
CA PHE A 358 45.74 -7.51 -15.70
C PHE A 358 46.10 -6.48 -14.62
N PHE A 359 45.91 -5.21 -14.95
CA PHE A 359 45.89 -4.14 -13.97
C PHE A 359 44.50 -3.50 -13.99
N ILE A 360 43.87 -3.37 -12.82
CA ILE A 360 42.73 -2.47 -12.67
C ILE A 360 43.31 -1.09 -12.42
N ARG A 361 42.93 -0.14 -13.27
CA ARG A 361 43.20 1.27 -13.08
C ARG A 361 41.92 1.95 -12.62
N THR A 362 42.01 2.65 -11.50
CA THR A 362 40.93 3.47 -10.95
C THR A 362 41.37 4.92 -10.93
N ASN A 363 40.67 5.77 -11.66
CA ASN A 363 40.88 7.22 -11.62
C ASN A 363 39.87 7.84 -10.65
N ILE A 364 40.35 8.48 -9.60
CA ILE A 364 39.54 9.20 -8.62
C ILE A 364 39.74 10.68 -8.92
N THR A 365 38.72 11.30 -9.49
CA THR A 365 38.68 12.76 -9.70
C THR A 365 38.06 13.42 -8.48
N THR A 366 38.80 14.32 -7.85
CA THR A 366 38.30 15.14 -6.75
C THR A 366 37.42 16.26 -7.27
N VAL A 367 36.40 16.60 -6.50
CA VAL A 367 35.39 17.61 -6.87
C VAL A 367 35.38 18.79 -5.91
N ALA A 368 36.30 18.78 -4.96
CA ALA A 368 36.54 19.83 -3.98
C ALA A 368 37.95 19.64 -3.42
N ASP A 369 38.49 20.70 -2.80
CA ASP A 369 39.74 20.62 -2.05
C ASP A 369 39.59 19.67 -0.85
N MET A 370 40.31 18.55 -0.89
CA MET A 370 40.17 17.48 0.09
C MET A 370 41.50 16.81 0.40
N VAL A 371 41.52 16.14 1.55
CA VAL A 371 42.65 15.34 2.01
C VAL A 371 42.22 13.88 2.05
N ILE A 372 42.94 13.02 1.36
CA ILE A 372 42.71 11.58 1.32
C ILE A 372 43.77 10.90 2.18
N SER A 373 43.35 10.14 3.20
CA SER A 373 44.27 9.40 4.08
C SER A 373 44.47 7.96 3.69
N ASP A 374 43.46 7.32 3.08
CA ASP A 374 43.54 5.91 2.69
C ASP A 374 42.70 5.67 1.44
N ILE A 375 43.27 4.88 0.53
CA ILE A 375 42.55 4.30 -0.60
C ILE A 375 42.79 2.81 -0.55
N SER A 376 41.76 2.05 -0.20
CA SER A 376 41.82 0.60 -0.15
C SER A 376 40.82 0.00 -1.13
N TRP A 377 41.23 -1.07 -1.79
CA TRP A 377 40.37 -1.83 -2.69
C TRP A 377 40.27 -3.25 -2.19
N LYS A 378 39.04 -3.74 -2.09
CA LYS A 378 38.72 -5.11 -1.71
C LYS A 378 38.29 -5.87 -2.96
N ALA A 379 39.05 -6.89 -3.32
CA ALA A 379 38.74 -7.74 -4.46
C ALA A 379 37.39 -8.45 -4.31
N GLY A 380 36.64 -8.51 -5.41
CA GLY A 380 35.39 -9.26 -5.50
C GLY A 380 35.62 -10.77 -5.58
N THR A 381 34.53 -11.54 -5.51
CA THR A 381 34.61 -13.01 -5.54
C THR A 381 35.13 -13.51 -6.90
N GLY A 382 36.24 -14.26 -6.88
CA GLY A 382 36.84 -14.87 -8.08
C GLY A 382 37.99 -14.07 -8.72
N MET A 383 38.46 -13.04 -8.04
CA MET A 383 39.70 -12.33 -8.35
C MET A 383 40.79 -12.73 -7.35
N GLU A 384 42.00 -12.89 -7.84
CA GLU A 384 43.23 -13.03 -7.07
C GLU A 384 44.04 -11.73 -7.17
N THR A 385 44.45 -11.23 -6.01
CA THR A 385 45.34 -10.09 -5.84
C THR A 385 46.68 -10.56 -5.28
N ASP A 386 47.76 -9.87 -5.62
CA ASP A 386 49.04 -10.15 -4.97
C ASP A 386 48.95 -9.76 -3.49
N LYS A 387 49.57 -10.54 -2.61
CA LYS A 387 49.38 -10.48 -1.14
C LYS A 387 49.89 -9.19 -0.49
N ASP A 388 50.50 -8.28 -1.24
CA ASP A 388 50.86 -6.94 -0.79
C ASP A 388 49.60 -6.03 -0.78
N GLU A 389 48.54 -6.50 -0.11
CA GLU A 389 47.14 -6.01 -0.18
C GLU A 389 46.86 -4.72 0.60
N LYS A 390 47.86 -3.86 0.76
CA LYS A 390 47.57 -2.48 1.10
C LYS A 390 48.40 -1.60 0.21
N ILE A 391 47.74 -0.92 -0.72
CA ILE A 391 48.25 0.34 -1.27
C ILE A 391 48.19 1.33 -0.11
N LEU A 392 49.07 1.16 0.88
CA LEU A 392 49.26 2.11 1.97
C LEU A 392 49.83 3.34 1.30
N LEU A 393 48.97 4.29 0.98
CA LEU A 393 49.36 5.69 1.09
C LEU A 393 49.81 5.88 2.53
N LYS A 394 51.13 5.89 2.75
CA LYS A 394 51.71 6.12 4.08
C LYS A 394 51.50 7.57 4.52
N ASP A 395 51.25 8.45 3.56
CA ASP A 395 51.11 9.89 3.75
C ASP A 395 49.74 10.36 3.21
N GLU A 396 49.15 11.34 3.88
CA GLU A 396 47.93 12.02 3.43
C GLU A 396 48.18 12.72 2.08
N ILE A 397 47.29 12.53 1.11
CA ILE A 397 47.32 13.25 -0.16
C ILE A 397 46.41 14.46 -0.06
N CYS A 398 46.97 15.66 -0.18
CA CYS A 398 46.21 16.87 -0.39
C CYS A 398 45.87 17.00 -1.88
N CYS A 399 44.59 17.03 -2.20
CA CYS A 399 44.08 17.19 -3.55
C CYS A 399 43.34 18.52 -3.67
N LEU A 400 43.60 19.24 -4.76
CA LEU A 400 42.77 20.35 -5.19
C LEU A 400 41.55 19.84 -5.96
N GLU A 401 40.54 20.68 -6.12
CA GLU A 401 39.43 20.39 -7.03
C GLU A 401 39.93 20.02 -8.44
N SER A 402 39.32 19.00 -9.05
CA SER A 402 39.68 18.43 -10.36
C SER A 402 41.00 17.66 -10.44
N ASP A 403 41.73 17.51 -9.33
CA ASP A 403 42.87 16.59 -9.29
C ASP A 403 42.42 15.15 -9.56
N VAL A 404 43.26 14.39 -10.26
CA VAL A 404 42.99 12.98 -10.56
C VAL A 404 44.05 12.13 -9.90
N ILE A 405 43.63 11.31 -8.93
CA ILE A 405 44.45 10.25 -8.36
C ILE A 405 44.21 8.97 -9.14
N THR A 406 45.27 8.44 -9.75
CA THR A 406 45.20 7.14 -10.42
C THR A 406 45.78 6.07 -9.51
N VAL A 407 44.95 5.12 -9.10
CA VAL A 407 45.37 3.91 -8.39
C VAL A 407 45.40 2.75 -9.36
N SER A 408 46.45 1.92 -9.34
CA SER A 408 46.54 0.74 -10.18
C SER A 408 46.90 -0.48 -9.34
N SER A 409 46.09 -1.54 -9.46
CA SER A 409 46.28 -2.79 -8.74
C SER A 409 46.46 -3.94 -9.73
N PRO A 410 47.50 -4.79 -9.59
CA PRO A 410 47.59 -6.01 -10.37
C PRO A 410 46.49 -6.97 -9.93
N VAL A 411 45.83 -7.61 -10.90
CA VAL A 411 44.75 -8.56 -10.66
C VAL A 411 44.86 -9.76 -11.58
N ARG A 412 44.43 -10.91 -11.09
CA ARG A 412 44.29 -12.14 -11.89
C ARG A 412 42.88 -12.70 -11.69
N PHE A 413 42.24 -13.12 -12.77
CA PHE A 413 40.95 -13.81 -12.66
C PHE A 413 41.18 -15.31 -12.44
N SER A 414 40.74 -15.84 -11.30
CA SER A 414 40.95 -17.24 -10.89
C SER A 414 39.82 -18.19 -11.28
N LEU A 415 38.76 -17.68 -11.91
CA LEU A 415 37.59 -18.44 -12.30
C LEU A 415 37.81 -19.26 -13.58
N LYS A 416 37.60 -20.59 -13.48
CA LYS A 416 37.35 -21.51 -14.63
C LYS A 416 35.89 -21.52 -15.10
N ALA A 417 35.14 -20.44 -14.87
CA ALA A 417 33.71 -20.44 -15.12
C ALA A 417 33.41 -19.89 -16.52
N GLU A 418 32.86 -20.73 -17.40
CA GLU A 418 32.29 -20.30 -18.68
C GLU A 418 31.33 -19.13 -18.45
N SER A 419 31.66 -17.95 -18.99
CA SER A 419 30.73 -16.84 -19.23
C SER A 419 29.91 -16.39 -18.00
N LYS A 420 30.57 -16.18 -16.86
CA LYS A 420 29.97 -15.48 -15.70
C LYS A 420 30.53 -14.06 -15.57
N ARG A 421 29.67 -13.11 -15.17
CA ARG A 421 30.12 -11.78 -14.72
C ARG A 421 30.86 -11.95 -13.40
N CYS A 422 32.12 -11.51 -13.37
CA CYS A 422 32.96 -11.47 -12.17
C CYS A 422 32.81 -10.10 -11.53
N ASP A 423 32.55 -10.09 -10.23
CA ASP A 423 32.51 -8.88 -9.41
C ASP A 423 33.93 -8.34 -9.24
N LEU A 424 34.13 -7.06 -9.54
CA LEU A 424 35.41 -6.36 -9.39
C LEU A 424 35.62 -5.87 -7.95
N GLY A 425 34.63 -6.03 -7.06
CA GLY A 425 34.73 -5.71 -5.65
C GLY A 425 34.35 -4.27 -5.31
N GLU A 426 34.99 -3.74 -4.28
CA GLU A 426 34.64 -2.45 -3.69
C GLU A 426 35.86 -1.61 -3.38
N ILE A 427 35.76 -0.31 -3.67
CA ILE A 427 36.76 0.68 -3.27
C ILE A 427 36.27 1.47 -2.07
N TYR A 428 37.19 1.70 -1.14
CA TYR A 428 37.01 2.43 0.08
C TYR A 428 37.96 3.62 0.05
N ILE A 429 37.41 4.82 0.15
CA ILE A 429 38.17 6.07 0.14
C ILE A 429 37.90 6.77 1.46
N ARG A 430 38.96 6.95 2.25
CA ARG A 430 38.89 7.71 3.50
C ARG A 430 39.41 9.12 3.25
N TRP A 431 38.53 10.11 3.38
CA TRP A 431 38.82 11.49 3.02
C TRP A 431 38.17 12.50 3.98
N ARG A 432 38.59 13.75 3.90
CA ARG A 432 37.99 14.90 4.59
C ARG A 432 38.17 16.16 3.74
N ARG A 433 37.35 17.19 3.95
CA ARG A 433 37.61 18.50 3.32
C ARG A 433 38.88 19.12 3.90
N ASN A 434 39.62 19.84 3.06
CA ASN A 434 40.84 20.51 3.51
C ASN A 434 40.57 21.56 4.61
N THR A 435 39.37 22.15 4.60
CA THR A 435 38.91 23.15 5.58
C THR A 435 38.56 22.57 6.95
N LEU A 436 38.40 21.25 7.08
CA LEU A 436 38.01 20.57 8.31
C LEU A 436 39.19 19.78 8.89
N LEU A 437 39.56 20.05 10.15
CA LEU A 437 40.66 19.36 10.86
C LEU A 437 40.25 17.94 11.32
N ASP A 438 38.97 17.75 11.65
CA ASP A 438 38.37 16.50 12.11
C ASP A 438 37.11 16.17 11.27
N GLY A 439 36.67 14.91 11.28
CA GLY A 439 35.48 14.47 10.54
C GLY A 439 35.79 13.68 9.26
N TRP A 440 36.57 12.61 9.39
CA TRP A 440 36.85 11.69 8.27
C TRP A 440 35.56 11.03 7.76
N VAL A 441 35.36 11.10 6.46
CA VAL A 441 34.32 10.39 5.72
C VAL A 441 34.92 9.15 5.09
N LEU A 442 34.19 8.03 5.15
CA LEU A 442 34.53 6.80 4.45
C LEU A 442 33.50 6.59 3.32
N SER A 443 33.92 6.84 2.09
CA SER A 443 33.09 6.56 0.92
C SER A 443 33.34 5.14 0.41
N GLN A 444 32.26 4.38 0.26
CA GLN A 444 32.27 3.02 -0.27
C GLN A 444 31.56 2.97 -1.62
N LEU A 445 32.29 2.54 -2.65
CA LEU A 445 31.76 2.44 -4.01
C LEU A 445 32.00 1.04 -4.58
N SER A 446 31.01 0.51 -5.29
CA SER A 446 31.17 -0.74 -6.05
C SER A 446 31.96 -0.46 -7.33
N THR A 447 32.93 -1.29 -7.65
CA THR A 447 33.72 -1.17 -8.88
C THR A 447 33.05 -1.87 -10.08
N GLY A 448 31.87 -2.47 -9.88
CA GLY A 448 31.08 -3.09 -10.93
C GLY A 448 31.50 -4.53 -11.25
N SER A 449 31.08 -5.02 -12.42
CA SER A 449 31.31 -6.42 -12.83
C SER A 449 31.70 -6.53 -14.30
N VAL A 450 32.57 -7.47 -14.64
CA VAL A 450 33.03 -7.73 -16.03
C VAL A 450 32.76 -9.16 -16.45
N LEU A 451 32.45 -9.37 -17.74
CA LEU A 451 32.38 -10.71 -18.30
C LEU A 451 33.78 -11.26 -18.58
N VAL A 452 34.21 -12.28 -17.83
CA VAL A 452 35.50 -12.94 -18.03
C VAL A 452 35.35 -14.05 -19.06
N LYS A 453 36.23 -14.10 -20.07
CA LYS A 453 36.31 -15.19 -21.05
C LYS A 453 37.41 -16.17 -20.68
N ASN A 454 37.22 -17.46 -20.93
CA ASN A 454 38.31 -18.42 -20.77
C ASN A 454 39.40 -18.15 -21.81
N SER A 455 40.66 -18.09 -21.37
CA SER A 455 41.77 -18.14 -22.31
C SER A 455 41.95 -19.58 -22.80
N PRO A 456 42.07 -19.84 -24.11
CA PRO A 456 42.46 -21.17 -24.58
C PRO A 456 43.93 -21.49 -24.24
N LEU A 457 44.74 -20.47 -23.96
CA LEU A 457 46.17 -20.58 -23.73
C LEU A 457 46.60 -19.72 -22.54
N SER A 458 47.50 -20.20 -21.71
CA SER A 458 48.27 -19.36 -20.79
C SER A 458 49.67 -19.16 -21.32
N VAL A 459 50.17 -17.92 -21.29
CA VAL A 459 51.54 -17.58 -21.65
C VAL A 459 52.19 -16.89 -20.46
N GLU A 460 53.13 -17.57 -19.83
CA GLU A 460 53.90 -17.04 -18.69
C GLU A 460 55.31 -16.72 -19.17
N ALA A 461 55.77 -15.48 -18.97
CA ALA A 461 57.12 -15.05 -19.32
C ALA A 461 57.91 -14.71 -18.05
N HIS A 462 59.03 -15.40 -17.83
CA HIS A 462 59.89 -15.15 -16.68
C HIS A 462 61.36 -15.11 -17.11
N PRO A 463 62.18 -14.21 -16.54
CA PRO A 463 63.62 -14.24 -16.78
C PRO A 463 64.19 -15.57 -16.25
N ARG A 464 65.08 -16.21 -17.02
CA ARG A 464 65.73 -17.49 -16.65
C ARG A 464 66.55 -17.37 -15.37
N THR A 465 67.03 -16.17 -15.05
CA THR A 465 67.84 -15.89 -13.87
C THR A 465 67.08 -14.98 -12.91
N SER A 466 67.22 -15.24 -11.61
CA SER A 466 66.63 -14.43 -10.53
C SER A 466 67.34 -13.10 -10.31
N TYR A 467 68.47 -12.88 -10.98
CA TYR A 467 69.21 -11.62 -10.99
C TYR A 467 69.47 -11.20 -12.44
N LEU A 468 69.44 -9.90 -12.68
CA LEU A 468 69.62 -9.28 -13.99
C LEU A 468 70.90 -8.45 -13.97
N ILE A 469 71.78 -8.68 -14.95
CA ILE A 469 72.99 -7.89 -15.13
C ILE A 469 72.69 -6.82 -16.18
N VAL A 470 72.99 -5.56 -15.85
CA VAL A 470 72.75 -4.40 -16.71
C VAL A 470 73.58 -4.51 -18.00
N ARG A 471 72.99 -4.16 -19.15
CA ARG A 471 73.59 -4.26 -20.50
C ARG A 471 73.91 -5.68 -21.01
N THR A 472 73.36 -6.71 -20.38
CA THR A 472 73.41 -8.09 -20.90
C THR A 472 72.05 -8.52 -21.41
N ALA A 473 72.06 -9.35 -22.45
CA ALA A 473 70.88 -10.03 -22.96
C ALA A 473 70.17 -10.78 -21.82
N ILE A 474 68.87 -10.52 -21.63
CA ILE A 474 68.06 -11.17 -20.60
C ILE A 474 67.41 -12.40 -21.25
N PRO A 475 67.83 -13.62 -20.92
CA PRO A 475 67.14 -14.82 -21.38
C PRO A 475 65.75 -14.89 -20.74
N VAL A 476 64.70 -14.70 -21.54
CA VAL A 476 63.30 -14.86 -21.12
C VAL A 476 62.81 -16.25 -21.48
N ILE A 477 62.24 -16.96 -20.51
CA ILE A 477 61.56 -18.24 -20.71
C ILE A 477 60.07 -17.96 -20.86
N PHE A 478 59.51 -18.37 -21.99
CA PHE A 478 58.08 -18.38 -22.22
C PHE A 478 57.54 -19.79 -21.97
N THR A 479 56.58 -19.92 -21.06
CA THR A 479 55.83 -21.16 -20.83
C THR A 479 54.45 -20.99 -21.43
N ILE A 480 54.17 -21.72 -22.51
CA ILE A 480 52.86 -21.73 -23.16
C ILE A 480 52.13 -22.99 -22.69
N ARG A 481 50.97 -22.83 -22.05
CA ARG A 481 50.12 -23.95 -21.60
C ARG A 481 48.83 -23.95 -22.42
N ASN A 482 48.48 -25.10 -22.98
CA ASN A 482 47.16 -25.32 -23.54
C ASN A 482 46.16 -25.54 -22.39
N LEU A 483 45.20 -24.62 -22.23
CA LEU A 483 44.15 -24.72 -21.21
C LEU A 483 42.89 -25.40 -21.76
N TYR A 484 42.88 -25.79 -23.03
CA TYR A 484 41.76 -26.42 -23.71
C TYR A 484 41.95 -27.93 -23.82
N ASP A 485 40.84 -28.66 -23.94
CA ASP A 485 40.82 -30.13 -24.04
C ASP A 485 41.20 -30.64 -25.44
N LYS A 486 41.33 -29.74 -26.42
CA LYS A 486 41.71 -30.02 -27.80
C LYS A 486 43.10 -29.50 -28.11
N VAL A 487 43.77 -30.18 -29.03
CA VAL A 487 45.05 -29.71 -29.59
C VAL A 487 44.79 -28.41 -30.33
N ILE A 488 45.57 -27.37 -30.00
CA ILE A 488 45.54 -26.09 -30.69
C ILE A 488 46.82 -26.01 -31.54
N ASP A 489 46.65 -25.80 -32.84
CA ASP A 489 47.76 -25.48 -33.73
C ASP A 489 48.12 -23.99 -33.54
N LEU A 490 49.34 -23.74 -33.06
CA LEU A 490 49.83 -22.39 -32.76
C LEU A 490 50.89 -21.96 -33.76
N GLN A 491 50.66 -20.80 -34.38
CA GLN A 491 51.68 -20.09 -35.14
C GLN A 491 52.21 -18.94 -34.28
N MET A 492 53.45 -19.06 -33.82
CA MET A 492 54.10 -18.02 -33.02
C MET A 492 54.97 -17.14 -33.92
N MET A 493 54.71 -15.84 -33.91
CA MET A 493 55.53 -14.83 -34.57
C MET A 493 56.09 -13.90 -33.50
N LEU A 494 57.41 -13.88 -33.31
CA LEU A 494 58.05 -12.83 -32.53
C LEU A 494 58.44 -11.70 -33.48
N GLU A 495 57.84 -10.52 -33.29
CA GLU A 495 58.21 -9.34 -34.03
C GLU A 495 59.58 -8.81 -33.59
N LEU A 496 60.37 -8.37 -34.59
CA LEU A 496 61.80 -8.09 -34.45
C LEU A 496 62.11 -6.87 -33.56
N ALA A 497 61.15 -5.96 -33.37
CA ALA A 497 61.31 -4.80 -32.51
C ALA A 497 61.57 -5.21 -31.05
N ASP A 498 61.01 -6.34 -30.61
CA ASP A 498 61.15 -6.83 -29.24
C ASP A 498 62.37 -7.76 -29.06
N VAL A 499 62.74 -8.56 -30.07
CA VAL A 499 63.82 -9.56 -29.94
C VAL A 499 65.22 -8.94 -29.90
N PHE A 500 65.47 -7.87 -30.65
CA PHE A 500 66.81 -7.28 -30.73
C PHE A 500 67.23 -6.65 -29.39
N VAL A 501 66.27 -6.12 -28.63
CA VAL A 501 66.51 -5.54 -27.30
C VAL A 501 67.00 -6.59 -26.30
N PHE A 502 66.56 -7.85 -26.42
CA PHE A 502 66.80 -8.87 -25.39
C PHE A 502 67.77 -10.01 -25.74
N ALA A 503 67.95 -10.41 -27.01
CA ALA A 503 68.64 -11.69 -27.29
C ALA A 503 69.71 -11.71 -28.41
N GLY A 504 69.86 -10.67 -29.24
CA GLY A 504 71.00 -10.53 -30.18
C GLY A 504 71.15 -11.57 -31.31
N ASN A 505 70.20 -12.48 -31.51
CA ASN A 505 70.24 -13.52 -32.57
C ASN A 505 69.46 -13.12 -33.83
N LYS A 506 69.98 -13.49 -35.02
CA LYS A 506 69.46 -13.01 -36.33
C LYS A 506 68.30 -13.80 -36.94
N LYS A 507 67.98 -15.01 -36.48
CA LYS A 507 66.82 -15.81 -36.93
C LYS A 507 66.61 -17.01 -36.01
N MET A 508 65.38 -17.25 -35.57
CA MET A 508 64.91 -18.55 -35.09
C MET A 508 63.50 -18.73 -35.63
N PHE A 509 63.31 -19.74 -36.48
CA PHE A 509 61.99 -20.20 -36.89
C PHE A 509 61.66 -21.37 -35.98
N VAL A 510 60.76 -21.19 -35.03
CA VAL A 510 60.21 -22.31 -34.27
C VAL A 510 58.97 -22.72 -35.06
N GLY A 511 59.07 -23.84 -35.79
CA GLY A 511 57.98 -24.35 -36.65
C GLY A 511 56.73 -24.72 -35.86
N ASP A 512 55.71 -25.22 -36.57
CA ASP A 512 54.40 -25.58 -36.01
C ASP A 512 54.53 -26.40 -34.71
N LEU A 513 54.14 -25.79 -33.59
CA LEU A 513 54.11 -26.42 -32.28
C LEU A 513 52.72 -26.99 -32.04
N LYS A 514 52.62 -28.32 -31.95
CA LYS A 514 51.42 -28.99 -31.42
C LYS A 514 51.51 -29.05 -29.90
N CYS A 515 50.80 -28.17 -29.21
CA CYS A 515 50.76 -28.15 -27.75
C CYS A 515 49.75 -29.18 -27.22
N TRP A 516 50.25 -30.34 -26.77
CA TRP A 516 49.47 -31.33 -26.04
C TRP A 516 49.44 -31.01 -24.55
N SER A 517 48.25 -31.06 -23.94
CA SER A 517 48.09 -31.15 -22.48
C SER A 517 48.10 -32.63 -22.09
N MET A 518 49.16 -33.13 -21.44
CA MET A 518 49.03 -34.29 -20.55
C MET A 518 48.77 -33.75 -19.15
N LEU A 519 47.66 -34.21 -18.56
CA LEU A 519 47.31 -34.02 -17.15
C LEU A 519 48.48 -34.20 -16.19
#